data_AF-A0A8T4VHV1-F1
#
_entry.id   AF-A0A8T4VHV1-F1
#
_cell.length_a   1.000
_cell.length_b   1.000
_cell.length_c   1.000
_cell.angle_alpha   90.00
_cell.angle_beta   90.00
_cell.angle_gamma   90.00
#
_symmetry.space_group_name_H-M   'P 1'
#
loop_
_entity.id
_entity.type
_entity.pdbx_description
1 polymer ?
#
loop_
_entity_poly.entity_id
_entity_poly.type
_entity_poly.pdbx_seq_one_letter_code
_entity_poly.pdbx_strand_id
1 'polypeptide(L)'
;MQKKGISPLIATVLLVAFSIALAAIVSTYVVQKTKEFKPEAIIEDTLLCDEVYLDYRIDADEDGNTLSYEQVSANLEIYKLKGLKIVNKGAFSIHKYVINSPGLETSEQFLTQNNARKELIPGEERELEIGLRNDPNDKLIKITPIIKDPEKEVFVKCSKRQLIFDHERLCNDVGCTLIPLIAI
;
A
#
# COMPACT_ATOMS: atom_id res chain seq x y z
N MET A 1 44.82 42.59 40.12
CA MET A 1 43.65 41.92 39.50
C MET A 1 43.21 40.77 40.40
N GLN A 2 42.08 40.91 41.10
CA GLN A 2 41.56 39.84 41.96
C GLN A 2 40.69 38.91 41.10
N LYS A 3 41.09 37.64 40.95
CA LYS A 3 40.27 36.62 40.30
C LYS A 3 39.21 36.16 41.31
N LYS A 4 37.95 36.52 41.09
CA LYS A 4 36.83 35.97 41.88
C LYS A 4 36.66 34.50 41.48
N GLY A 5 37.04 33.60 42.38
CA GLY A 5 36.79 32.17 42.23
C GLY A 5 35.31 31.87 42.39
N ILE A 6 34.75 31.08 41.48
CA ILE A 6 33.38 30.57 41.61
C ILE A 6 33.36 29.57 42.76
N SER A 7 32.41 29.71 43.68
CA SER A 7 32.25 28.79 44.81
C SER A 7 31.95 27.38 44.29
N PRO A 8 32.74 26.36 44.67
CA PRO A 8 32.54 24.97 44.24
C PRO A 8 31.11 24.45 44.47
N LEU A 9 30.44 24.95 45.52
CA LEU A 9 29.08 24.57 45.88
C LEU A 9 28.05 25.07 44.86
N ILE A 10 28.26 26.23 44.25
CA ILE A 10 27.37 26.75 43.21
C ILE A 10 27.54 25.95 41.91
N ALA A 11 28.78 25.57 41.59
CA ALA A 11 29.08 24.79 40.40
C ALA A 11 28.43 23.40 40.44
N THR A 12 28.44 22.71 41.59
CA THR A 12 27.82 21.39 41.72
C THR A 12 26.31 21.45 41.59
N VAL A 13 25.65 22.44 42.19
CA VAL A 13 24.19 22.61 42.08
C VAL A 13 23.77 22.87 40.63
N LEU A 14 24.50 23.71 39.89
CA LEU A 14 24.24 23.96 38.47
C LEU A 14 24.41 22.70 37.61
N LEU A 15 25.43 21.90 37.88
CA LEU A 15 25.70 20.65 37.16
C LEU A 15 24.59 19.61 37.37
N VAL A 16 24.10 19.48 38.61
CA VAL A 16 23.00 18.57 38.95
C VAL A 16 21.70 19.02 38.29
N ALA A 17 21.37 20.32 38.38
CA ALA A 17 20.16 20.86 37.75
C ALA A 17 20.18 20.69 36.23
N PHE A 18 21.33 20.93 35.58
CA PHE A 18 21.51 20.72 34.14
C PHE A 18 21.33 19.25 33.75
N SER A 19 21.86 18.33 34.55
CA SER A 19 21.72 16.88 34.31
C SER A 19 20.25 16.43 34.39
N ILE A 20 19.50 16.93 35.38
CA ILE A 20 18.06 16.64 35.52
C ILE A 20 17.26 17.20 34.34
N ALA A 21 17.59 18.41 33.88
CA ALA A 21 16.93 19.02 32.72
C ALA A 21 17.18 18.22 31.43
N LEU A 22 18.42 17.78 31.20
CA LEU A 22 18.77 16.92 30.06
C LEU A 22 18.01 15.58 30.11
N ALA A 23 17.95 14.95 31.28
CA ALA A 23 17.22 13.69 31.46
C ALA A 23 15.72 13.85 31.15
N ALA A 24 15.10 14.96 31.55
CA ALA A 24 13.70 15.25 31.25
C ALA A 24 13.46 15.44 29.73
N ILE A 25 14.35 16.14 29.04
CA ILE A 25 14.26 16.36 27.59
C ILE A 25 14.39 15.02 26.84
N VAL A 26 15.40 14.21 27.20
CA VAL A 26 15.62 12.90 26.56
C VAL A 26 14.44 11.96 26.81
N SER A 27 13.91 11.91 28.04
CA SER A 27 12.74 11.09 28.37
C SER A 27 11.51 11.49 27.55
N THR A 28 11.24 12.79 27.42
CA THR A 28 10.13 13.30 26.63
C THR A 28 10.30 12.97 25.14
N TYR A 29 11.51 13.10 24.61
CA TYR A 29 11.84 12.75 23.23
C TYR A 29 11.62 11.26 22.95
N VAL A 30 12.11 10.38 23.84
CA VAL A 30 11.93 8.93 23.71
C VAL A 30 10.46 8.57 23.77
N VAL A 31 9.69 9.12 24.72
CA VAL A 31 8.24 8.85 24.83
C VAL A 31 7.47 9.33 23.60
N GLN A 32 7.83 10.48 23.02
CA GLN A 32 7.21 10.93 21.77
C GLN A 32 7.54 9.98 20.61
N LYS A 33 8.79 9.55 20.49
CA LYS A 33 9.19 8.58 19.46
C LYS A 33 8.58 7.20 19.64
N THR A 34 8.39 6.73 20.86
CA THR A 34 7.71 5.45 21.10
C THR A 34 6.21 5.53 20.88
N LYS A 35 5.56 6.69 21.07
CA LYS A 35 4.14 6.87 20.69
C LYS A 35 3.92 6.91 19.18
N GLU A 36 4.90 7.37 18.41
CA GLU A 36 4.88 7.31 16.94
C GLU A 36 5.12 5.88 16.42
N PHE A 37 5.85 5.06 17.17
CA PHE A 37 6.08 3.66 16.84
C PHE A 37 4.88 2.81 17.31
N LYS A 38 4.02 2.39 16.37
CA LYS A 38 2.96 1.40 16.64
C LYS A 38 3.49 0.01 16.29
N PRO A 39 4.15 -0.73 17.21
CA PRO A 39 4.68 -2.06 16.93
C PRO A 39 3.59 -3.05 16.54
N GLU A 40 2.35 -2.83 16.98
CA GLU A 40 1.15 -3.57 16.58
C GLU A 40 0.97 -3.56 15.05
N ALA A 41 1.22 -2.43 14.38
CA ALA A 41 1.12 -2.34 12.92
C ALA A 41 2.27 -3.02 12.16
N ILE A 42 3.38 -3.36 12.84
CA ILE A 42 4.57 -3.97 12.23
C ILE A 42 4.61 -5.49 12.47
N ILE A 43 4.03 -5.96 13.56
CA ILE A 43 3.98 -7.39 13.92
C ILE A 43 2.72 -8.07 13.35
N GLU A 44 1.70 -7.31 12.94
CA GLU A 44 0.49 -7.82 12.30
C GLU A 44 0.59 -7.99 10.77
N ASP A 45 1.79 -8.05 10.19
CA ASP A 45 2.02 -8.95 9.05
C ASP A 45 1.92 -10.40 9.61
N THR A 46 0.70 -10.75 9.98
CA THR A 46 0.33 -11.96 10.71
C THR A 46 0.71 -13.21 9.91
N LEU A 47 0.93 -14.33 10.59
CA LEU A 47 1.03 -15.67 9.96
C LEU A 47 -0.12 -15.93 8.96
N LEU A 48 -1.27 -15.27 9.15
CA LEU A 48 -2.41 -15.33 8.23
C LEU A 48 -2.04 -14.86 6.82
N CYS A 49 -1.21 -13.82 6.70
CA CYS A 49 -0.78 -13.30 5.42
C CYS A 49 0.17 -14.24 4.69
N ASP A 50 0.81 -15.21 5.35
CA ASP A 50 1.69 -16.15 4.66
C ASP A 50 0.91 -17.08 3.72
N GLU A 51 -0.38 -17.33 4.00
CA GLU A 51 -1.27 -18.17 3.19
C GLU A 51 -2.19 -17.37 2.26
N VAL A 52 -2.05 -16.04 2.20
CA VAL A 52 -2.76 -15.21 1.22
C VAL A 52 -2.00 -15.21 -0.09
N TYR A 53 -2.65 -15.63 -1.17
CA TYR A 53 -2.06 -15.62 -2.50
C TYR A 53 -3.04 -15.06 -3.52
N LEU A 54 -2.65 -13.94 -4.13
CA LEU A 54 -3.35 -13.38 -5.28
C LEU A 54 -2.60 -13.76 -6.55
N ASP A 55 -3.36 -14.26 -7.51
CA ASP A 55 -2.92 -14.40 -8.90
C ASP A 55 -3.81 -13.54 -9.80
N TYR A 56 -3.45 -13.46 -11.07
CA TYR A 56 -4.31 -12.86 -12.08
C TYR A 56 -4.45 -13.74 -13.32
N ARG A 57 -5.56 -13.51 -14.02
CA ARG A 57 -5.86 -14.06 -15.34
C ARG A 57 -6.37 -12.93 -16.22
N ILE A 58 -6.09 -13.07 -17.50
CA ILE A 58 -6.59 -12.17 -18.53
C ILE A 58 -7.44 -13.05 -19.43
N ASP A 59 -8.73 -12.78 -19.47
CA ASP A 59 -9.63 -13.49 -20.36
C ASP A 59 -9.86 -12.65 -21.62
N ALA A 60 -9.91 -13.32 -22.77
CA ALA A 60 -10.39 -12.69 -23.99
C ALA A 60 -11.89 -12.37 -23.82
N ASP A 61 -12.27 -11.13 -24.10
CA ASP A 61 -13.67 -10.75 -24.24
C ASP A 61 -14.31 -11.45 -25.46
N GLU A 62 -15.63 -11.39 -25.61
CA GLU A 62 -16.37 -12.03 -26.70
C GLU A 62 -15.88 -11.61 -28.10
N ASP A 63 -15.34 -10.39 -28.20
CA ASP A 63 -14.73 -9.82 -29.41
C ASP A 63 -13.26 -10.28 -29.64
N GLY A 64 -12.72 -11.15 -28.78
CA GLY A 64 -11.34 -11.60 -28.82
C GLY A 64 -10.32 -10.60 -28.25
N ASN A 65 -10.78 -9.47 -27.72
CA ASN A 65 -9.93 -8.46 -27.08
C ASN A 65 -9.67 -8.85 -25.61
N THR A 66 -8.41 -9.01 -25.24
CA THR A 66 -8.00 -9.51 -23.91
C THR A 66 -7.95 -8.45 -22.82
N LEU A 67 -7.58 -7.21 -23.13
CA LEU A 67 -7.66 -6.07 -22.21
C LEU A 67 -8.11 -4.85 -23.01
N SER A 68 -8.98 -4.04 -22.42
CA SER A 68 -9.38 -2.76 -23.02
C SER A 68 -8.97 -1.60 -22.12
N TYR A 69 -8.55 -0.52 -22.76
CA TYR A 69 -8.24 0.76 -22.13
C TYR A 69 -9.33 1.75 -22.50
N GLU A 70 -10.13 2.14 -21.53
CA GLU A 70 -11.12 3.19 -21.72
C GLU A 70 -10.54 4.51 -21.22
N GLN A 71 -10.40 5.50 -22.10
CA GLN A 71 -9.97 6.83 -21.71
C GLN A 71 -11.08 7.51 -20.89
N VAL A 72 -10.83 7.72 -19.61
CA VAL A 72 -11.81 8.33 -18.68
C VAL A 72 -11.72 9.85 -18.72
N SER A 73 -10.52 10.40 -18.97
CA SER A 73 -10.29 11.84 -19.05
C SER A 73 -9.19 12.18 -20.04
N ALA A 74 -9.53 12.98 -21.07
CA ALA A 74 -8.58 13.43 -22.08
C ALA A 74 -7.47 14.33 -21.51
N ASN A 75 -7.78 15.13 -20.50
CA ASN A 75 -6.85 16.11 -19.93
C ASN A 75 -5.83 15.49 -18.96
N LEU A 76 -6.16 14.34 -18.37
CA LEU A 76 -5.34 13.71 -17.32
C LEU A 76 -4.69 12.41 -17.78
N GLU A 77 -4.94 11.97 -19.02
CA GLU A 77 -4.46 10.69 -19.57
C GLU A 77 -4.75 9.52 -18.62
N ILE A 78 -5.98 9.50 -18.09
CA ILE A 78 -6.44 8.42 -17.23
C ILE A 78 -7.11 7.38 -18.09
N TYR A 79 -6.60 6.16 -18.01
CA TYR A 79 -7.14 4.99 -18.67
C TYR A 79 -7.68 4.01 -17.65
N LYS A 80 -8.75 3.31 -18.03
CA LYS A 80 -9.33 2.24 -17.23
C LYS A 80 -9.02 0.91 -17.88
N LEU A 81 -8.27 0.08 -17.18
CA LEU A 81 -7.96 -1.29 -17.56
C LEU A 81 -9.15 -2.21 -17.18
N LYS A 82 -9.70 -2.91 -18.17
CA LYS A 82 -10.76 -3.92 -18.01
C LYS A 82 -10.29 -5.29 -18.49
N GLY A 83 -10.93 -6.37 -18.03
CA GLY A 83 -10.58 -7.76 -18.40
C GLY A 83 -9.54 -8.44 -17.50
N LEU A 84 -8.98 -7.73 -16.52
CA LEU A 84 -8.10 -8.33 -15.52
C LEU A 84 -8.94 -9.05 -14.46
N LYS A 85 -8.78 -10.36 -14.31
CA LYS A 85 -9.40 -11.13 -13.22
C LYS A 85 -8.37 -11.44 -12.15
N ILE A 86 -8.67 -11.11 -10.91
CA ILE A 86 -7.88 -11.53 -9.75
C ILE A 86 -8.40 -12.86 -9.23
N VAL A 87 -7.49 -13.75 -8.86
CA VAL A 87 -7.80 -15.09 -8.34
C VAL A 87 -7.23 -15.24 -6.94
N ASN A 88 -8.08 -15.63 -5.98
CA ASN A 88 -7.60 -16.00 -4.67
C ASN A 88 -7.13 -17.45 -4.67
N LYS A 89 -5.82 -17.71 -4.66
CA LYS A 89 -5.28 -19.09 -4.48
C LYS A 89 -4.85 -19.38 -3.04
N GLY A 90 -5.09 -18.43 -2.13
CA GLY A 90 -4.77 -18.59 -0.72
C GLY A 90 -5.82 -19.39 0.05
N ALA A 91 -5.60 -19.55 1.35
CA ALA A 91 -6.53 -20.23 2.26
C ALA A 91 -7.57 -19.28 2.89
N PHE A 92 -7.32 -17.97 2.87
CA PHE A 92 -8.17 -16.96 3.51
C PHE A 92 -9.03 -16.20 2.50
N SER A 93 -10.26 -15.84 2.91
CA SER A 93 -11.11 -14.93 2.14
C SER A 93 -10.53 -13.51 2.13
N ILE A 94 -10.45 -12.91 0.94
CA ILE A 94 -10.01 -11.53 0.77
C ILE A 94 -11.26 -10.65 0.79
N HIS A 95 -11.28 -9.62 1.61
CA HIS A 95 -12.45 -8.74 1.77
C HIS A 95 -12.28 -7.42 1.05
N LYS A 96 -11.04 -6.93 0.97
CA LYS A 96 -10.71 -5.68 0.28
C LYS A 96 -9.35 -5.81 -0.37
N TYR A 97 -9.03 -4.86 -1.23
CA TYR A 97 -7.70 -4.71 -1.77
C TYR A 97 -7.36 -3.23 -1.89
N VAL A 98 -6.06 -2.95 -1.77
CA VAL A 98 -5.49 -1.61 -1.97
C VAL A 98 -4.78 -1.62 -3.30
N ILE A 99 -5.22 -0.76 -4.21
CA ILE A 99 -4.55 -0.58 -5.50
C ILE A 99 -3.68 0.66 -5.39
N ASN A 100 -2.40 0.46 -5.65
CA ASN A 100 -1.47 1.54 -5.92
C ASN A 100 -1.12 1.50 -7.41
N SER A 101 -1.61 2.49 -8.16
CA SER A 101 -1.39 2.64 -9.59
C SER A 101 -0.52 3.89 -9.83
N PRO A 102 0.35 3.86 -10.85
CA PRO A 102 1.12 5.04 -11.24
C PRO A 102 0.27 6.29 -11.46
N GLY A 103 0.74 7.42 -10.93
CA GLY A 103 0.13 8.75 -11.13
C GLY A 103 -1.27 8.95 -10.53
N LEU A 104 -1.78 7.99 -9.75
CA LEU A 104 -3.08 8.06 -9.07
C LEU A 104 -2.93 7.92 -7.55
N GLU A 105 -3.90 8.47 -6.82
CA GLU A 105 -3.96 8.25 -5.37
C GLU A 105 -4.25 6.78 -5.07
N THR A 106 -3.61 6.27 -4.01
CA THR A 106 -3.87 4.92 -3.52
C THR A 106 -5.34 4.77 -3.16
N SER A 107 -6.02 3.80 -3.78
CA SER A 107 -7.44 3.57 -3.58
C SER A 107 -7.67 2.25 -2.85
N GLU A 108 -8.37 2.29 -1.72
CA GLU A 108 -8.94 1.11 -1.09
C GLU A 108 -10.28 0.81 -1.77
N GLN A 109 -10.37 -0.35 -2.41
CA GLN A 109 -11.59 -0.78 -3.06
C GLN A 109 -12.20 -1.96 -2.29
N PHE A 110 -13.51 -1.87 -2.09
CA PHE A 110 -14.31 -2.97 -1.61
C PHE A 110 -14.65 -3.89 -2.78
N LEU A 111 -14.67 -5.18 -2.51
CA LEU A 111 -15.20 -6.21 -3.40
C LEU A 111 -16.72 -6.05 -3.54
N THR A 112 -17.16 -5.02 -4.27
CA THR A 112 -18.57 -4.73 -4.53
C THR A 112 -18.78 -4.58 -6.02
N GLN A 113 -19.28 -5.64 -6.63
CA GLN A 113 -19.95 -5.61 -7.93
C GLN A 113 -21.10 -6.59 -7.86
N ASN A 114 -22.32 -6.13 -8.17
CA ASN A 114 -23.56 -6.78 -8.64
C ASN A 114 -24.03 -8.15 -8.08
N ASN A 115 -23.17 -8.93 -7.44
CA ASN A 115 -23.38 -10.24 -6.86
C ASN A 115 -23.15 -10.15 -5.35
N ALA A 116 -24.02 -10.80 -4.58
CA ALA A 116 -24.24 -10.61 -3.16
C ALA A 116 -23.04 -10.86 -2.20
N ARG A 117 -21.86 -11.25 -2.69
CA ARG A 117 -20.70 -11.59 -1.86
C ARG A 117 -19.66 -10.47 -1.82
N LYS A 118 -19.43 -9.95 -0.61
CA LYS A 118 -18.49 -8.86 -0.29
C LYS A 118 -17.05 -9.32 -0.07
N GLU A 119 -16.74 -10.55 -0.46
CA GLU A 119 -15.44 -11.19 -0.27
C GLU A 119 -15.15 -12.10 -1.45
N LEU A 120 -13.86 -12.42 -1.62
CA LEU A 120 -13.29 -13.30 -2.62
C LEU A 120 -12.79 -14.55 -1.88
N ILE A 121 -13.56 -15.63 -1.92
CA ILE A 121 -13.22 -16.87 -1.21
C ILE A 121 -12.07 -17.61 -1.93
N PRO A 122 -11.38 -18.54 -1.26
CA PRO A 122 -10.39 -19.40 -1.91
C PRO A 122 -10.90 -20.07 -3.20
N GLY A 123 -10.14 -19.96 -4.28
CA GLY A 123 -10.46 -20.49 -5.61
C GLY A 123 -11.40 -19.61 -6.45
N GLU A 124 -11.98 -18.55 -5.87
CA GLU A 124 -12.84 -17.62 -6.61
C GLU A 124 -12.00 -16.64 -7.44
N GLU A 125 -12.57 -16.24 -8.58
CA GLU A 125 -12.02 -15.24 -9.48
C GLU A 125 -12.97 -14.03 -9.53
N ARG A 126 -12.41 -12.82 -9.64
CA ARG A 126 -13.22 -11.61 -9.82
C ARG A 126 -12.56 -10.64 -10.77
N GLU A 127 -13.36 -10.08 -11.66
CA GLU A 127 -12.91 -9.01 -12.55
C GLU A 127 -12.61 -7.75 -11.76
N LEU A 128 -11.50 -7.11 -12.12
CA LEU A 128 -10.99 -5.92 -11.49
C LEU A 128 -10.82 -4.83 -12.54
N GLU A 129 -11.37 -3.67 -12.22
CA GLU A 129 -11.20 -2.47 -13.03
C GLU A 129 -10.16 -1.56 -12.39
N ILE A 130 -9.07 -1.30 -13.11
CA ILE A 130 -7.95 -0.51 -12.58
C ILE A 130 -7.83 0.79 -13.35
N GLY A 131 -7.91 1.91 -12.63
CA GLY A 131 -7.49 3.20 -13.16
C GLY A 131 -5.98 3.28 -13.24
N LEU A 132 -5.47 3.78 -14.36
CA LEU A 132 -4.06 4.01 -14.65
C LEU A 132 -3.89 5.42 -15.17
N ARG A 133 -2.83 6.09 -14.72
CA ARG A 133 -2.35 7.32 -15.35
C ARG A 133 -0.99 7.03 -15.95
N ASN A 134 -0.74 7.55 -17.14
CA ASN A 134 0.56 7.44 -17.76
C ASN A 134 1.56 8.31 -16.99
N ASP A 135 2.37 7.69 -16.13
CA ASP A 135 3.45 8.34 -15.39
C ASP A 135 4.78 7.72 -15.81
N PRO A 136 5.73 8.47 -16.38
CA PRO A 136 7.01 7.92 -16.80
C PRO A 136 7.89 7.44 -15.63
N ASN A 137 7.61 7.87 -14.39
CA ASN A 137 8.47 7.60 -13.24
C ASN A 137 8.05 6.37 -12.43
N ASP A 138 6.78 5.99 -12.46
CA ASP A 138 6.28 4.79 -11.80
C ASP A 138 5.56 3.91 -12.82
N LYS A 139 5.97 2.65 -12.90
CA LYS A 139 5.41 1.71 -13.86
C LYS A 139 4.72 0.54 -13.20
N LEU A 140 4.81 0.44 -11.87
CA LEU A 140 4.39 -0.74 -11.14
C LEU A 140 3.01 -0.53 -10.55
N ILE A 141 2.09 -1.40 -10.94
CA ILE A 141 0.79 -1.49 -10.29
C ILE A 141 0.90 -2.53 -9.20
N LYS A 142 0.50 -2.16 -7.98
CA LYS A 142 0.56 -3.03 -6.80
C LYS A 142 -0.84 -3.21 -6.25
N ILE A 143 -1.28 -4.46 -6.15
CA ILE A 143 -2.54 -4.83 -5.50
C ILE A 143 -2.19 -5.52 -4.19
N THR A 144 -2.53 -4.90 -3.07
CA THR A 144 -2.33 -5.49 -1.74
C THR A 144 -3.64 -6.07 -1.22
N PRO A 145 -3.73 -7.38 -0.93
CA PRO A 145 -4.93 -7.96 -0.34
C PRO A 145 -5.10 -7.53 1.12
N ILE A 146 -6.35 -7.36 1.52
CA ILE A 146 -6.77 -7.17 2.91
C ILE A 146 -7.73 -8.29 3.27
N ILE A 147 -7.35 -9.06 4.28
CA ILE A 147 -8.15 -10.14 4.87
C ILE A 147 -8.79 -9.66 6.17
N LYS A 148 -9.76 -10.43 6.68
CA LYS A 148 -10.33 -10.21 8.01
C LYS A 148 -9.80 -11.32 8.93
N ASP A 149 -9.19 -10.92 10.03
CA ASP A 149 -8.78 -11.85 11.09
C ASP A 149 -10.04 -12.48 11.72
N PRO A 150 -10.20 -13.81 11.66
CA PRO A 150 -11.40 -14.48 12.16
C PRO A 150 -11.51 -14.46 13.69
N GLU A 151 -10.40 -14.28 14.41
CA GLU A 151 -10.40 -14.26 15.88
C GLU A 151 -10.62 -12.84 16.42
N LYS A 152 -10.00 -11.85 15.78
CA LYS A 152 -10.03 -10.46 16.24
C LYS A 152 -11.10 -9.60 15.57
N GLU A 153 -11.70 -10.06 14.47
CA GLU A 153 -12.63 -9.29 13.64
C GLU A 153 -12.01 -7.99 13.07
N VAL A 154 -10.67 -7.94 12.96
CA VAL A 154 -9.89 -6.79 12.45
C VAL A 154 -9.43 -7.05 11.02
N PHE A 155 -9.36 -6.00 10.20
CA PHE A 155 -8.80 -6.09 8.85
C PHE A 155 -7.28 -6.02 8.87
N VAL A 156 -6.63 -6.96 8.19
CA VAL A 156 -5.18 -7.09 8.12
C VAL A 156 -4.71 -6.93 6.68
N LYS A 157 -3.77 -6.00 6.46
CA LYS A 157 -3.19 -5.70 5.14
C LYS A 157 -1.94 -6.55 4.90
N CYS A 158 -1.99 -7.45 3.92
CA CYS A 158 -0.90 -8.38 3.64
C CYS A 158 0.12 -7.82 2.65
N SER A 159 0.96 -6.88 3.12
CA SER A 159 1.86 -6.10 2.26
C SER A 159 2.95 -6.93 1.58
N LYS A 160 3.34 -8.06 2.18
CA LYS A 160 4.34 -8.99 1.61
C LYS A 160 3.79 -9.86 0.48
N ARG A 161 2.46 -10.01 0.37
CA ARG A 161 1.78 -10.82 -0.64
C ARG A 161 1.04 -9.95 -1.66
N GLN A 162 1.61 -8.79 -1.96
CA GLN A 162 1.10 -7.93 -3.01
C GLN A 162 1.31 -8.56 -4.39
N LEU A 163 0.31 -8.46 -5.25
CA LEU A 163 0.46 -8.75 -6.66
C LEU A 163 1.05 -7.52 -7.34
N ILE A 164 2.21 -7.68 -7.99
CA ILE A 164 2.94 -6.59 -8.65
C ILE A 164 3.02 -6.92 -10.13
N PHE A 165 2.62 -5.97 -10.96
CA PHE A 165 2.78 -6.05 -12.39
C PHE A 165 3.32 -4.74 -12.95
N ASP A 166 4.13 -4.87 -13.99
CA ASP A 166 4.61 -3.74 -14.77
C ASP A 166 3.58 -3.45 -15.86
N HIS A 167 3.03 -2.24 -15.85
CA HIS A 167 2.00 -1.87 -16.82
C HIS A 167 2.50 -1.92 -18.26
N GLU A 168 3.79 -1.66 -18.53
CA GLU A 168 4.34 -1.76 -19.88
C GLU A 168 4.40 -3.21 -20.33
N ARG A 169 4.80 -4.11 -19.41
CA ARG A 169 4.82 -5.55 -19.69
C ARG A 169 3.42 -6.08 -19.91
N LEU A 170 2.46 -5.67 -19.07
CA LEU A 170 1.07 -6.03 -19.23
C LEU A 170 0.52 -5.53 -20.59
N CYS A 171 0.86 -4.29 -20.96
CA CYS A 171 0.54 -3.75 -22.28
C CYS A 171 1.11 -4.61 -23.43
N ASN A 172 2.38 -4.99 -23.34
CA ASN A 172 3.07 -5.77 -24.37
C ASN A 172 2.52 -7.19 -24.49
N ASP A 173 2.29 -7.86 -23.35
CA ASP A 173 1.79 -9.23 -23.30
C ASP A 173 0.37 -9.33 -23.91
N VAL A 174 -0.38 -8.23 -23.90
CA VAL A 174 -1.77 -8.19 -24.33
C VAL A 174 -1.97 -7.48 -25.67
N GLY A 175 -0.89 -6.99 -26.28
CA GLY A 175 -0.95 -6.33 -27.59
C GLY A 175 -1.62 -4.95 -27.54
N CYS A 176 -1.42 -4.21 -26.44
CA CYS A 176 -1.91 -2.85 -26.35
C CYS A 176 -1.24 -1.99 -27.42
N THR A 177 -2.03 -1.40 -28.31
CA THR A 177 -1.58 -0.24 -29.07
C THR A 177 -1.51 0.93 -28.12
N LEU A 178 -0.44 1.02 -27.34
CA LEU A 178 -0.02 2.29 -26.75
C LEU A 178 0.17 3.22 -27.94
N ILE A 179 -0.78 4.13 -28.15
CA ILE A 179 -0.59 5.21 -29.11
C ILE A 179 0.68 5.92 -28.62
N PRO A 180 1.80 5.87 -29.36
CA PRO A 180 3.02 6.49 -28.91
C PRO A 180 2.69 7.97 -28.72
N LEU A 181 2.80 8.43 -27.47
CA LEU A 181 2.76 9.85 -27.16
C LEU A 181 3.95 10.46 -27.86
N ILE A 182 3.69 11.02 -29.04
CA ILE A 182 4.60 11.95 -29.69
C ILE A 182 4.68 13.12 -28.70
N ALA A 183 5.80 13.22 -28.00
CA ALA A 183 6.11 14.39 -27.19
C ALA A 183 6.06 15.61 -28.12
N ILE A 184 5.04 16.46 -27.93
CA ILE A 184 4.94 17.79 -28.56
C ILE A 184 5.55 18.80 -27.61
#